data_AF-A0A2N8PR12-F1
#
_entry.id   AF-A0A2N8PR12-F1
#
_cell.length_a   1.000
_cell.length_b   1.000
_cell.length_c   1.000
_cell.angle_alpha   90.00
_cell.angle_beta   90.00
_cell.angle_gamma   90.00
#
_symmetry.space_group_name_H-M   'P 1'
#
loop_
_entity.id
_entity.type
_entity.pdbx_description
1 polymer ?
#
loop_
_entity_poly.entity_id
_entity_poly.type
_entity_poly.pdbx_seq_one_letter_code
_entity_poly.pdbx_strand_id
1 'polypeptide(L)'
;MRRLLLGHWDWGGNLVVISSTLNQALESERSDALVTNHMASTRDAWAAEFDTADHDEAITAAFDKYVYEERDGKHAGDTLIDRITGRRLPAD
;
A
#
# COMPACT_ATOMS: atom_id res chain seq x y z
N MET A 1 12.50 -10.28 -6.04
CA MET A 1 12.54 -8.80 -6.20
C MET A 1 11.42 -8.26 -5.35
N ARG A 2 11.65 -7.16 -4.62
CA ARG A 2 10.62 -6.61 -3.73
C ARG A 2 10.12 -5.28 -4.25
N ARG A 3 8.85 -4.99 -4.03
CA ARG A 3 8.22 -3.72 -4.38
C ARG A 3 7.66 -3.08 -3.11
N LEU A 4 8.06 -1.84 -2.87
CA LEU A 4 7.57 -1.01 -1.79
C LEU A 4 6.37 -0.22 -2.30
N LEU A 5 5.24 -0.35 -1.62
CA LEU A 5 4.07 0.50 -1.81
C LEU A 5 4.00 1.51 -0.66
N LEU A 6 3.74 2.77 -0.99
CA LEU A 6 3.47 3.84 -0.03
C LEU A 6 2.08 4.41 -0.29
N GLY A 7 1.38 4.69 0.78
CA GLY A 7 -0.02 5.10 0.72
C GLY A 7 -0.50 5.71 2.02
N HIS A 8 -1.80 5.93 2.13
CA HIS A 8 -2.43 6.34 3.37
C HIS A 8 -3.84 5.79 3.44
N TRP A 9 -4.38 5.65 4.64
CA TRP A 9 -5.81 5.47 4.81
C TRP A 9 -6.52 6.81 4.66
N ASP A 10 -7.65 6.82 3.97
CA ASP A 10 -8.52 7.99 3.94
C ASP A 10 -9.60 7.92 5.02
N TRP A 11 -10.33 9.02 5.19
CA TRP A 11 -11.38 9.14 6.20
C TRP A 11 -12.59 8.25 5.91
N GLY A 12 -12.71 7.75 4.68
CA GLY A 12 -13.75 6.83 4.25
C GLY A 12 -13.36 5.36 4.37
N GLY A 13 -12.25 5.03 5.04
CA GLY A 13 -11.82 3.64 5.21
C GLY A 13 -11.20 3.03 3.96
N ASN A 14 -10.71 3.85 3.01
CA ASN A 14 -10.04 3.37 1.80
C ASN A 14 -8.53 3.39 1.96
N LEU A 15 -7.85 2.35 1.49
CA LEU A 15 -6.39 2.33 1.38
C LEU A 15 -5.98 2.99 0.07
N VAL A 16 -5.33 4.14 0.13
CA VAL A 16 -4.91 4.90 -1.06
C VAL A 16 -3.42 4.69 -1.30
N VAL A 17 -3.04 4.01 -2.38
CA VAL A 17 -1.66 3.85 -2.82
C VAL A 17 -1.27 5.05 -3.69
N ILE A 18 -0.14 5.69 -3.37
CA ILE A 18 0.33 6.90 -4.05
C ILE A 18 1.74 6.76 -4.62
N SER A 19 2.51 5.77 -4.17
CA SER A 19 3.84 5.49 -4.71
C SER A 19 4.12 3.99 -4.71
N SER A 20 4.86 3.55 -5.72
CA SER A 20 5.26 2.16 -5.92
C SER A 20 6.68 2.14 -6.47
N THR A 21 7.61 1.57 -5.71
CA THR A 21 9.02 1.53 -6.11
C THR A 21 9.57 0.11 -6.06
N LEU A 22 10.29 -0.29 -7.10
CA LEU A 22 11.01 -1.56 -7.12
C LEU A 22 12.28 -1.43 -6.25
N ASN A 23 12.35 -2.19 -5.16
CA ASN A 23 13.38 -2.11 -4.12
C ASN A 23 14.75 -2.65 -4.56
N GLN A 24 14.94 -3.02 -5.83
CA GLN A 24 16.30 -3.29 -6.38
C GLN A 24 17.14 -2.01 -6.52
N ALA A 25 16.53 -0.83 -6.49
CA ALA A 25 17.21 0.46 -6.68
C ALA A 25 17.44 1.28 -5.39
N LEU A 26 16.99 0.78 -4.23
CA LEU A 26 17.07 1.48 -2.96
C LEU A 26 17.82 0.60 -1.95
N GLU A 27 19.03 1.01 -1.59
CA GLU A 27 19.67 0.50 -0.38
C GLU A 27 18.69 0.66 0.79
N SER A 28 18.59 -0.33 1.69
CA SER A 28 17.56 -0.35 2.75
C SER A 28 17.44 0.97 3.53
N GLU A 29 18.55 1.69 3.73
CA GLU A 29 18.57 3.02 4.37
C GLU A 29 17.73 4.07 3.63
N ARG A 30 17.69 4.05 2.30
CA ARG A 30 16.87 4.97 1.50
C ARG A 30 15.39 4.60 1.56
N SER A 31 15.06 3.30 1.66
CA SER A 31 13.68 2.84 1.81
C SER A 31 13.11 3.24 3.18
N ASP A 32 13.87 3.06 4.27
CA ASP A 32 13.49 3.54 5.61
C ASP A 32 13.31 5.07 5.66
N ALA A 33 14.19 5.82 5.00
CA ALA A 33 14.07 7.27 4.91
C ALA A 33 12.81 7.69 4.12
N LEU A 34 12.47 7.01 3.03
CA LEU A 34 11.25 7.27 2.26
C LEU A 34 9.99 6.98 3.08
N VAL A 35 9.97 5.84 3.80
CA VAL A 35 8.86 5.49 4.69
C VAL A 35 8.73 6.52 5.81
N THR A 36 9.84 6.85 6.49
CA THR A 36 9.86 7.81 7.59
C THR A 36 9.38 9.19 7.15
N ASN A 37 9.86 9.67 6.01
CA ASN A 37 9.45 10.97 5.47
C ASN A 37 7.98 11.00 5.05
N HIS A 38 7.49 9.89 4.46
CA HIS A 38 6.08 9.73 4.11
C HIS A 38 5.18 9.71 5.36
N MET A 39 5.60 8.97 6.39
CA MET A 39 4.90 8.89 7.69
C MET A 39 4.90 10.22 8.45
N ALA A 40 5.98 10.99 8.39
CA ALA A 40 6.03 12.32 9.00
C ALA A 40 5.06 13.31 8.33
N SER A 41 4.81 13.14 7.04
CA SER A 41 3.98 14.06 6.23
C SER A 41 2.49 13.73 6.27
N THR A 42 2.11 12.50 6.60
CA THR A 42 0.72 12.03 6.54
C THR A 42 0.34 11.27 7.80
N ARG A 43 -0.66 11.78 8.53
CA ARG A 43 -1.11 11.26 9.82
C ARG A 43 -1.58 9.80 9.78
N ASP A 44 -2.08 9.35 8.63
CA ASP A 44 -2.57 7.98 8.38
C ASP A 44 -1.74 7.26 7.33
N ALA A 45 -0.45 7.58 7.25
CA ALA A 45 0.49 6.97 6.31
C ALA A 45 0.59 5.44 6.51
N TRP A 46 0.74 4.76 5.38
CA TRP A 46 0.95 3.33 5.29
C TRP A 46 2.11 3.04 4.33
N ALA A 47 2.89 2.01 4.66
CA ALA A 47 3.96 1.50 3.83
C ALA A 47 4.05 -0.01 4.00
N ALA A 48 4.19 -0.73 2.89
CA ALA A 48 4.41 -2.17 2.92
C ALA A 48 5.24 -2.66 1.74
N GLU A 49 6.06 -3.66 2.00
CA GLU A 49 6.83 -4.37 0.98
C GLU A 49 6.15 -5.68 0.59
N PHE A 50 6.16 -5.96 -0.71
CA PHE A 50 5.66 -7.20 -1.29
C PHE A 50 6.77 -7.90 -2.06
N ASP A 51 6.85 -9.23 -1.95
CA ASP A 51 7.85 -10.03 -2.65
C ASP A 51 7.43 -10.30 -4.11
N THR A 52 7.17 -9.22 -4.83
CA THR A 52 6.91 -9.24 -6.27
C THR A 52 7.62 -8.06 -6.93
N ALA A 53 8.04 -8.27 -8.17
CA ALA A 53 8.51 -7.18 -9.02
C ALA A 53 7.36 -6.43 -9.67
N ASP A 54 6.19 -7.04 -9.81
CA ASP A 54 5.06 -6.51 -10.56
C ASP A 54 4.21 -5.56 -9.70
N HIS A 55 3.68 -4.51 -10.33
CA HIS A 55 2.85 -3.54 -9.61
C HIS A 55 1.50 -4.12 -9.24
N ASP A 56 0.88 -4.79 -10.21
CA ASP A 56 -0.48 -5.27 -10.15
C ASP A 56 -0.62 -6.39 -9.13
N GLU A 57 0.37 -7.29 -9.09
CA GLU A 57 0.50 -8.31 -8.06
C GLU A 57 0.68 -7.68 -6.66
N ALA A 58 1.50 -6.63 -6.53
CA ALA A 58 1.70 -5.96 -5.24
C ALA A 58 0.42 -5.26 -4.76
N ILE A 59 -0.32 -4.62 -5.67
CA ILE A 59 -1.62 -3.99 -5.39
C ILE A 59 -2.64 -5.04 -4.95
N THR A 60 -2.71 -6.18 -5.65
CA THR A 60 -3.63 -7.28 -5.32
C THR A 60 -3.30 -7.87 -3.95
N ALA A 61 -2.02 -8.11 -3.66
CA ALA A 61 -1.58 -8.60 -2.36
C ALA A 61 -1.81 -7.57 -1.23
N ALA A 62 -1.67 -6.28 -1.51
CA ALA A 62 -1.99 -5.23 -0.55
C ALA A 62 -3.50 -5.18 -0.24
N PHE A 63 -4.34 -5.32 -1.26
CA PHE A 63 -5.77 -5.39 -1.08
C PHE A 63 -6.16 -6.60 -0.23
N ASP A 64 -5.68 -7.80 -0.59
CA ASP A 64 -5.98 -9.04 0.14
C ASP A 64 -5.63 -8.91 1.62
N LYS A 65 -4.41 -8.45 1.93
CA LYS A 65 -3.88 -8.38 3.30
C LYS A 65 -4.45 -7.26 4.16
N TYR A 66 -4.76 -6.11 3.58
CA TYR A 66 -5.04 -4.90 4.36
C TYR A 66 -6.46 -4.35 4.19
N VAL A 67 -7.14 -4.72 3.11
CA VAL A 67 -8.51 -4.28 2.85
C VAL A 67 -9.45 -5.45 3.02
N TYR A 68 -9.16 -6.58 2.38
CA TYR A 68 -10.04 -7.74 2.34
C TYR A 68 -9.95 -8.64 3.58
N GLU A 69 -8.74 -8.87 4.12
CA GLU A 69 -8.49 -9.83 5.21
C GLU A 69 -9.43 -9.59 6.41
N GLU A 70 -10.23 -10.61 6.72
CA GLU A 70 -11.23 -10.59 7.80
C GLU A 70 -10.55 -10.52 9.18
N ARG A 71 -10.92 -9.50 9.97
CA ARG A 71 -10.90 -9.61 11.44
C ARG A 71 -12.33 -9.62 11.94
N ASP A 72 -12.71 -10.70 12.62
CA ASP A 72 -14.03 -10.85 13.26
C ASP A 72 -15.23 -10.67 12.30
N GLY A 73 -15.13 -11.17 11.06
CA GLY A 73 -16.23 -11.12 10.09
C GLY A 73 -16.44 -9.76 9.43
N LYS A 74 -15.45 -8.87 9.46
CA LYS A 74 -15.46 -7.56 8.81
C LYS A 74 -14.18 -7.33 8.02
N HIS A 75 -14.32 -6.72 6.85
CA HIS A 75 -13.21 -6.18 6.08
C HIS A 75 -12.50 -5.08 6.87
N ALA A 76 -11.19 -5.00 6.72
CA ALA A 76 -10.36 -3.98 7.37
C ALA A 76 -10.51 -2.60 6.69
N GLY A 77 -10.95 -2.56 5.44
CA GLY A 77 -11.28 -1.35 4.70
C GLY A 77 -12.31 -1.60 3.60
N ASP A 78 -12.78 -0.52 2.97
CA ASP A 78 -13.84 -0.58 1.94
C ASP A 78 -13.28 -0.77 0.53
N THR A 79 -12.17 -0.10 0.19
CA THR A 79 -11.57 -0.15 -1.15
C THR A 79 -10.08 0.14 -1.08
N LEU A 80 -9.28 -0.54 -1.93
CA LEU A 80 -7.93 -0.10 -2.28
C LEU A 80 -7.98 0.77 -3.54
N ILE A 81 -7.51 2.01 -3.44
CA ILE A 81 -7.41 2.97 -4.54
C ILE A 81 -5.94 3.12 -4.92
N ASP A 82 -5.56 2.63 -6.09
CA ASP A 82 -4.25 2.90 -6.65
C ASP A 82 -4.27 4.19 -7.48
N ARG A 83 -3.68 5.27 -6.96
CA ARG A 83 -3.59 6.54 -7.69
C ARG A 83 -2.52 6.55 -8.78
N ILE A 84 -1.65 5.55 -8.81
CA ILE A 84 -0.56 5.46 -9.79
C ILE A 84 -1.14 5.03 -11.14
N THR A 85 -1.97 3.99 -11.15
CA THR A 85 -2.64 3.51 -12.38
C THR A 85 -4.09 3.98 -12.51
N GLY A 86 -4.69 4.51 -11.43
CA GLY A 86 -6.11 4.87 -11.37
C GLY A 86 -7.03 3.69 -11.05
N ARG A 87 -6.48 2.51 -10.73
CA ARG A 87 -7.23 1.30 -10.39
C ARG A 87 -7.92 1.41 -9.04
N ARG A 88 -9.05 0.71 -8.90
CA ARG A 88 -9.79 0.56 -7.64
C ARG A 88 -10.19 -0.89 -7.42
N LEU A 89 -10.02 -1.38 -6.20
CA LEU A 89 -10.37 -2.74 -5.76
C LEU A 89 -11.32 -2.67 -4.56
N PRO A 90 -12.64 -2.91 -4.74
CA PRO A 90 -13.62 -2.90 -3.66
C PRO A 90 -13.59 -4.20 -2.85
N ALA A 91 -13.94 -4.13 -1.57
CA ALA A 91 -14.00 -5.28 -0.65
C ALA A 91 -15.26 -6.17 -0.79
N ASP A 92 -16.31 -5.66 -1.46
CA ASP A 92 -17.60 -6.32 -1.72
C ASP A 92 -17.53 -7.53 -2.68
#